data_AF-K2E3N9-F1
#
_entry.id   AF-K2E3N9-F1
#
_cell.length_a   1.000
_cell.length_b   1.000
_cell.length_c   1.000
_cell.angle_alpha   90.00
_cell.angle_beta   90.00
_cell.angle_gamma   90.00
#
_symmetry.space_group_name_H-M   'P 1'
#
loop_
_entity.id
_entity.type
_entity.pdbx_description
1 polymer ?
#
loop_
_entity_poly.entity_id
_entity_poly.type
_entity_poly.pdbx_seq_one_letter_code
_entity_poly.pdbx_strand_id
1 'polypeptide(L)'
;SKHLGEIFEKENIVPITKPKIAVESLTLNAPFAFTATLVQRPKVKLGDWKNIKVKKVAVKPVGEDDVDQSIKNIYEAYQKQKDTKVTEEPFNEFQGKPKESEASGKFIYDAHGNRIPIKQDKKNEDESDESKIDDVFAKAVGANGLTHLKELVRRDLENMVADQAENKLEEELFDKMLEMGEIDVPDILVDDELNRIMMRLNQELERQGKKVEDFLREENTTMDALRAKWRPQAEKNVKTTLIMDEIGKQEKVQITKEELENAFKGVDESKLSQQQKVDLQQYIAVSLFQAKTLDLVKKTVSAS
;
A
#
# COMPACT_ATOMS: atom_id res chain seq x y z
N SER A 1 -30.79 15.81 -16.63
CA SER A 1 -29.48 15.13 -16.62
C SER A 1 -28.61 15.55 -17.81
N LYS A 2 -29.06 15.40 -19.08
CA LYS A 2 -28.23 15.73 -20.27
C LYS A 2 -27.67 17.17 -20.32
N HIS A 3 -28.47 18.18 -19.96
CA HIS A 3 -28.03 19.58 -20.01
C HIS A 3 -26.97 19.98 -18.97
N LEU A 4 -26.82 19.22 -17.87
CA LEU A 4 -25.79 19.51 -16.88
C LEU A 4 -24.38 19.26 -17.42
N GLY A 5 -24.20 18.21 -18.25
CA GLY A 5 -22.93 17.93 -18.91
C GLY A 5 -22.51 19.03 -19.89
N GLU A 6 -23.47 19.52 -20.68
CA GLU A 6 -23.24 20.63 -21.63
C GLU A 6 -22.83 21.93 -20.91
N ILE A 7 -23.42 22.21 -19.74
CA ILE A 7 -23.06 23.35 -18.90
C ILE A 7 -21.63 23.18 -18.35
N PHE A 8 -21.27 21.98 -17.89
CA PHE A 8 -19.93 21.72 -17.37
C PHE A 8 -18.84 21.87 -18.44
N GLU A 9 -19.09 21.39 -19.65
CA GLU A 9 -18.17 21.57 -20.78
C GLU A 9 -18.01 23.04 -21.16
N LYS A 10 -19.13 23.79 -21.24
CA LYS A 10 -19.12 25.20 -21.61
C LYS A 10 -18.39 26.09 -20.59
N GLU A 11 -18.59 25.82 -19.31
CA GLU A 11 -18.01 26.59 -18.20
C GLU A 11 -16.64 26.02 -17.74
N ASN A 12 -16.11 25.00 -18.43
CA ASN A 12 -14.86 24.31 -18.10
C ASN A 12 -14.80 23.82 -16.64
N ILE A 13 -15.93 23.28 -16.16
CA ILE A 13 -16.07 22.72 -14.83
C ILE A 13 -15.82 21.22 -14.91
N VAL A 14 -14.79 20.75 -14.21
CA VAL A 14 -14.55 19.31 -14.02
C VAL A 14 -15.07 18.92 -12.63
N PRO A 15 -16.28 18.35 -12.52
CA PRO A 15 -16.84 17.94 -11.24
C PRO A 15 -16.07 16.72 -10.70
N ILE A 16 -15.72 16.77 -9.42
CA ILE A 16 -15.10 15.64 -8.72
C ILE A 16 -16.15 14.57 -8.40
N THR A 17 -17.35 14.99 -8.01
CA THR A 17 -18.45 14.11 -7.63
C THR A 17 -19.65 14.31 -8.54
N LYS A 18 -20.56 13.33 -8.57
CA LYS A 18 -21.89 13.55 -9.15
C LYS A 18 -22.53 14.74 -8.43
N PRO A 19 -23.07 15.73 -9.16
CA PRO A 19 -23.67 16.92 -8.55
C PRO A 19 -24.88 16.51 -7.70
N LYS A 20 -24.94 17.01 -6.46
CA LYS A 20 -26.15 16.88 -5.63
C LYS A 20 -27.19 17.86 -6.16
N ILE A 21 -28.34 17.35 -6.59
CA ILE A 21 -29.43 18.16 -7.14
C ILE A 21 -30.48 18.37 -6.05
N ALA A 22 -30.69 19.62 -5.65
CA ALA A 22 -31.81 20.05 -4.85
C ALA A 22 -32.82 20.74 -5.76
N VAL A 23 -34.02 20.18 -5.88
CA VAL A 23 -35.10 20.81 -6.64
C VAL A 23 -35.74 21.88 -5.76
N GLU A 24 -35.66 23.14 -6.18
CA GLU A 24 -36.14 24.28 -5.40
C GLU A 24 -37.62 24.57 -5.68
N SER A 25 -38.05 24.44 -6.94
CA SER A 25 -39.44 24.62 -7.32
C SER A 25 -39.84 23.66 -8.42
N LEU A 26 -40.93 22.91 -8.16
CA LEU A 26 -41.61 22.05 -9.11
C LEU A 26 -43.10 22.43 -9.15
N THR A 27 -43.39 23.69 -9.49
CA THR A 27 -44.76 24.21 -9.58
C THR A 27 -45.23 24.23 -11.03
N LEU A 28 -46.49 23.83 -11.24
CA LEU A 28 -47.13 23.83 -12.55
C LEU A 28 -47.28 25.28 -13.06
N ASN A 29 -46.81 25.56 -14.28
CA ASN A 29 -46.77 26.89 -14.90
C ASN A 29 -45.78 27.91 -14.29
N ALA A 30 -44.79 27.46 -13.51
CA ALA A 30 -43.65 28.27 -13.11
C ALA A 30 -42.34 27.75 -13.75
N PRO A 31 -41.31 28.60 -13.89
CA PRO A 31 -39.99 28.13 -14.31
C PRO A 31 -39.46 27.11 -13.30
N PHE A 32 -39.02 25.96 -13.83
CA PHE A 32 -38.36 24.92 -13.04
C PHE A 32 -37.02 25.44 -12.51
N ALA A 33 -36.85 25.41 -11.18
CA ALA A 33 -35.64 25.84 -10.51
C ALA A 33 -35.04 24.66 -9.72
N PHE A 34 -33.74 24.46 -9.90
CA PHE A 34 -32.96 23.47 -9.15
C PHE A 34 -31.56 24.02 -8.91
N THR A 35 -30.99 23.67 -7.76
CA THR A 35 -29.59 23.95 -7.43
C THR A 35 -28.80 22.65 -7.55
N ALA A 36 -27.78 22.66 -8.40
CA ALA A 36 -26.80 21.57 -8.51
C ALA A 36 -25.53 21.97 -7.75
N THR A 37 -25.30 21.35 -6.60
CA THR A 37 -24.05 21.55 -5.84
C THR A 37 -23.01 20.53 -6.28
N LEU A 38 -21.85 21.02 -6.71
CA LEU A 38 -20.71 20.19 -7.12
C LEU A 38 -19.42 20.76 -6.55
N VAL A 39 -18.46 19.88 -6.29
CA VAL A 39 -17.12 20.29 -5.91
C VAL A 39 -16.27 20.35 -7.17
N GLN A 40 -15.81 21.56 -7.51
CA GLN A 40 -14.92 21.77 -8.65
C GLN A 40 -13.55 21.21 -8.31
N ARG A 41 -12.89 20.59 -9.30
CA ARG A 41 -11.51 20.17 -9.16
C ARG A 41 -10.61 21.35 -8.73
N PRO A 42 -9.83 21.22 -7.64
CA PRO A 42 -8.97 22.31 -7.20
C PRO A 42 -7.88 22.57 -8.24
N LYS A 43 -7.51 23.84 -8.39
CA LYS A 43 -6.37 24.22 -9.24
C LYS A 43 -5.08 23.86 -8.52
N VAL A 44 -4.27 23.02 -9.14
CA VAL A 44 -2.98 22.60 -8.60
C VAL A 44 -1.90 23.51 -9.17
N LYS A 45 -1.15 24.19 -8.29
CA LYS A 45 0.07 24.88 -8.69
C LYS A 45 1.25 23.95 -8.46
N LEU A 46 1.86 23.50 -9.56
CA LEU A 46 3.08 22.71 -9.51
C LEU A 46 4.27 23.65 -9.28
N GLY A 47 5.07 23.37 -8.25
CA GLY A 47 6.40 23.95 -8.09
C GLY A 47 7.39 23.36 -9.10
N ASP A 48 8.68 23.62 -8.90
CA ASP A 48 9.75 23.11 -9.77
C ASP A 48 10.08 21.63 -9.47
N TRP A 49 9.12 20.77 -9.80
CA TRP A 49 9.20 19.34 -9.52
C TRP A 49 10.30 18.61 -10.31
N LYS A 50 10.77 19.18 -11.42
CA LYS A 50 11.83 18.59 -12.24
C LYS A 50 13.20 18.67 -11.57
N ASN A 51 13.41 19.68 -10.72
CA ASN A 51 14.67 19.92 -10.02
C ASN A 51 14.66 19.44 -8.56
N ILE A 52 13.77 18.50 -8.21
CA ILE A 52 13.74 17.90 -6.87
C ILE A 52 15.07 17.18 -6.62
N LYS A 53 15.69 17.45 -5.48
CA LYS A 53 16.85 16.69 -5.01
C LYS A 53 16.39 15.63 -4.03
N VAL A 54 16.46 14.37 -4.45
CA VAL A 54 16.22 13.20 -3.61
C VAL A 54 17.53 12.50 -3.28
N LYS A 55 17.68 11.98 -2.06
CA LYS A 55 18.86 11.20 -1.68
C LYS A 55 18.67 9.78 -2.18
N LYS A 56 19.46 9.40 -3.18
CA LYS A 56 19.49 8.00 -3.61
C LYS A 56 19.97 7.13 -2.44
N VAL A 57 19.11 6.22 -1.99
CA VAL A 57 19.48 5.25 -0.97
C VAL A 57 20.47 4.27 -1.61
N ALA A 58 21.68 4.21 -1.06
CA ALA A 58 22.67 3.23 -1.50
C ALA A 58 22.23 1.83 -1.06
N VAL A 59 21.89 0.99 -2.04
CA VAL A 59 21.64 -0.45 -1.87
C VAL A 59 22.96 -1.08 -1.46
N LYS A 60 23.03 -1.66 -0.25
CA LYS A 60 24.18 -2.47 0.14
C LYS A 60 24.13 -3.78 -0.65
N PRO A 61 25.27 -4.24 -1.23
CA PRO A 61 25.30 -5.55 -1.85
C PRO A 61 25.00 -6.63 -0.80
N VAL A 62 24.20 -7.62 -1.17
CA VAL A 62 23.88 -8.76 -0.31
C VAL A 62 25.14 -9.61 -0.16
N GLY A 63 25.64 -9.74 1.07
CA GLY A 63 26.82 -10.54 1.37
C GLY A 63 26.51 -12.03 1.45
N GLU A 64 27.54 -12.88 1.38
CA GLU A 64 27.41 -14.32 1.66
C GLU A 64 26.87 -14.56 3.08
N ASP A 65 27.31 -13.76 4.06
CA ASP A 65 26.84 -13.84 5.44
C ASP A 65 25.32 -13.59 5.57
N ASP A 66 24.76 -12.67 4.77
CA ASP A 66 23.32 -12.37 4.78
C ASP A 66 22.50 -13.54 4.21
N VAL A 67 23.05 -14.22 3.20
CA VAL A 67 22.44 -15.41 2.58
C VAL A 67 22.49 -16.58 3.55
N ASP A 68 23.64 -16.83 4.16
CA ASP A 68 23.83 -17.93 5.09
C ASP A 68 22.96 -17.74 6.35
N GLN A 69 22.86 -16.52 6.87
CA GLN A 69 21.97 -16.23 8.00
C GLN A 69 20.49 -16.42 7.63
N SER A 70 20.10 -16.01 6.41
CA SER A 70 18.73 -16.22 5.93
C SER A 70 18.39 -17.70 5.78
N ILE A 71 19.32 -18.52 5.31
CA ILE A 71 19.16 -19.98 5.22
C ILE A 71 19.04 -20.62 6.60
N LYS A 72 19.83 -20.16 7.59
CA LYS A 72 19.69 -20.61 8.99
C LYS A 72 18.29 -20.30 9.53
N ASN A 73 17.78 -19.10 9.30
CA ASN A 73 16.43 -18.72 9.73
C ASN A 73 15.34 -19.58 9.06
N ILE A 74 15.48 -19.89 7.76
CA ILE A 74 14.57 -20.79 7.04
C ILE A 74 14.64 -22.20 7.63
N TYR A 75 15.84 -22.68 7.95
CA TYR A 75 16.04 -23.99 8.57
C TYR A 75 15.41 -24.08 9.97
N GLU A 76 15.59 -23.06 10.81
CA GLU A 76 14.95 -22.99 12.13
C GLU A 76 13.41 -22.97 12.03
N ALA A 77 12.86 -22.21 11.08
CA ALA A 77 11.42 -22.19 10.84
C ALA A 77 10.88 -23.55 10.37
N TYR A 78 11.65 -24.23 9.50
CA TYR A 78 11.34 -25.58 9.02
C TYR A 78 11.34 -26.62 10.16
N GLN A 79 12.31 -26.55 11.08
CA GLN A 79 12.37 -27.44 12.24
C GLN A 79 11.18 -27.22 13.19
N LYS A 80 10.85 -25.96 13.50
CA LYS A 80 9.68 -25.65 14.34
C LYS A 80 8.40 -26.23 13.77
N GLN A 81 8.18 -26.14 12.46
CA GLN A 81 7.01 -26.75 11.79
C GLN A 81 7.00 -28.28 11.84
N LYS A 82 8.17 -28.92 11.80
CA LYS A 82 8.29 -30.37 11.99
C LYS A 82 7.95 -30.78 13.42
N ASP A 83 8.46 -30.06 14.40
CA ASP A 83 8.20 -30.33 15.82
C ASP A 83 6.73 -30.08 16.18
N THR A 84 6.10 -29.05 15.59
CA THR A 84 4.66 -28.79 15.84
C THR A 84 3.75 -29.91 15.32
N LYS A 85 4.19 -30.70 14.33
CA LYS A 85 3.44 -31.88 13.85
C LYS A 85 3.64 -33.12 14.73
N VAL A 86 4.59 -33.10 15.67
CA VAL A 86 4.91 -34.23 16.56
C VAL A 86 4.30 -34.06 17.95
N THR A 87 3.99 -32.84 18.38
CA THR A 87 3.38 -32.54 19.70
C THR A 87 1.87 -32.24 19.64
N GLU A 88 1.07 -33.14 19.06
CA GLU A 88 -0.35 -33.23 19.41
C GLU A 88 -0.54 -34.31 20.49
N GLU A 89 -0.20 -33.98 21.73
CA GLU A 89 -0.65 -34.70 22.92
C GLU A 89 -1.47 -33.75 23.82
N PRO A 90 -2.47 -34.28 24.56
CA PRO A 90 -3.65 -33.52 24.96
C PRO A 90 -3.34 -32.43 26.00
N PHE A 91 -4.11 -31.35 25.86
CA PHE A 91 -4.14 -30.17 26.71
C PHE A 91 -4.11 -30.54 28.20
N ASN A 92 -3.00 -30.24 28.88
CA ASN A 92 -2.92 -30.28 30.33
C ASN A 92 -2.69 -28.85 30.85
N GLU A 93 -3.61 -28.44 31.70
CA GLU A 93 -3.81 -27.10 32.23
C GLU A 93 -2.60 -26.64 33.06
N PHE A 94 -1.88 -25.62 32.60
CA PHE A 94 -0.82 -24.98 33.40
C PHE A 94 -1.15 -23.51 33.67
N GLN A 95 -1.57 -23.25 34.90
CA GLN A 95 -1.67 -21.90 35.47
C GLN A 95 -0.27 -21.36 35.75
N GLY A 96 0.07 -20.20 35.18
CA GLY A 96 1.28 -19.46 35.54
C GLY A 96 1.52 -18.25 34.66
N LYS A 97 1.50 -17.04 35.24
CA LYS A 97 1.85 -15.79 34.55
C LYS A 97 3.33 -15.78 34.14
N PRO A 98 3.70 -15.36 32.92
CA PRO A 98 5.10 -15.02 32.62
C PRO A 98 5.41 -13.57 32.99
N LYS A 99 6.57 -13.41 33.63
CA LYS A 99 7.19 -12.18 34.13
C LYS A 99 7.69 -11.27 33.01
N GLU A 100 7.67 -9.96 33.26
CA GLU A 100 8.43 -8.94 32.53
C GLU A 100 9.95 -9.22 32.58
N SER A 101 10.62 -9.03 31.46
CA SER A 101 12.08 -9.13 31.30
C SER A 101 12.54 -8.05 30.33
N GLU A 102 13.53 -7.27 30.78
CA GLU A 102 14.08 -6.06 30.19
C GLU A 102 14.74 -6.31 28.82
N ALA A 103 14.47 -5.43 27.85
CA ALA A 103 14.99 -5.55 26.49
C ALA A 103 16.48 -5.16 26.42
N SER A 104 17.32 -6.13 26.04
CA SER A 104 18.74 -5.91 25.71
C SER A 104 18.87 -5.14 24.38
N GLY A 105 19.84 -4.22 24.29
CA GLY A 105 20.05 -3.32 23.14
C GLY A 105 20.56 -3.95 21.83
N LYS A 106 20.27 -5.22 21.57
CA LYS A 106 20.59 -5.93 20.32
C LYS A 106 19.30 -6.27 19.56
N PHE A 107 19.29 -6.00 18.26
CA PHE A 107 18.13 -6.16 17.37
C PHE A 107 18.52 -6.99 16.14
N ILE A 108 17.57 -7.78 15.63
CA ILE A 108 17.62 -8.36 14.29
C ILE A 108 16.59 -7.66 13.39
N TYR A 109 16.79 -7.76 12.07
CA TYR A 109 15.80 -7.33 11.09
C TYR A 109 15.04 -8.57 10.60
N ASP A 110 13.71 -8.51 10.59
CA ASP A 110 12.90 -9.57 9.98
C ASP A 110 12.84 -9.46 8.45
N ALA A 111 12.21 -10.43 7.79
CA ALA A 111 12.01 -10.46 6.34
C ALA A 111 11.16 -9.29 5.79
N HIS A 112 10.67 -8.40 6.66
CA HIS A 112 9.93 -7.19 6.31
C HIS A 112 10.69 -5.92 6.72
N GLY A 113 11.95 -6.05 7.18
CA GLY A 113 12.81 -4.93 7.58
C GLY A 113 12.49 -4.32 8.95
N ASN A 114 11.62 -4.94 9.74
CA ASN A 114 11.28 -4.45 11.07
C ASN A 114 12.35 -4.84 12.09
N ARG A 115 12.62 -3.94 13.05
CA ARG A 115 13.54 -4.19 14.16
C ARG A 115 12.86 -5.09 15.19
N ILE A 116 13.28 -6.36 15.27
CA ILE A 116 12.85 -7.28 16.32
C ILE A 116 13.89 -7.25 17.45
N PRO A 117 13.52 -6.82 18.68
CA PRO A 117 14.41 -6.89 19.83
C PRO A 117 14.65 -8.35 20.23
N ILE A 118 15.91 -8.73 20.41
CA ILE A 118 16.25 -10.08 20.87
C ILE A 118 15.98 -10.16 22.37
N LYS A 119 14.95 -10.92 22.76
CA LYS A 119 14.80 -11.36 24.16
C LYS A 119 15.85 -12.44 24.43
N GLN A 120 16.81 -12.15 25.31
CA GLN A 120 17.67 -13.20 25.86
C GLN A 120 16.88 -14.00 26.88
N ASP A 121 16.02 -14.89 26.41
CA ASP A 121 15.57 -16.02 27.22
C ASP A 121 16.63 -17.12 27.13
N LYS A 122 16.94 -17.68 28.30
CA LYS A 122 18.08 -18.55 28.61
C LYS A 122 18.26 -19.65 27.56
N LYS A 123 19.54 -19.84 27.17
CA LYS A 123 20.08 -21.00 26.44
C LYS A 123 19.33 -22.30 26.78
N ASN A 124 18.62 -22.85 25.80
CA ASN A 124 18.78 -24.26 25.47
C ASN A 124 19.69 -24.28 24.25
N GLU A 125 20.97 -24.60 24.46
CA GLU A 125 21.89 -24.98 23.40
C GLU A 125 21.45 -26.35 22.88
N ASP A 126 20.47 -26.39 21.98
CA ASP A 126 20.56 -27.33 20.88
C ASP A 126 21.37 -26.60 19.82
N GLU A 127 22.64 -26.98 19.68
CA GLU A 127 23.46 -26.59 18.54
C GLU A 127 22.63 -26.84 17.28
N SER A 128 22.31 -25.78 16.53
CA SER A 128 21.80 -25.93 15.18
C SER A 128 22.91 -26.63 14.40
N ASP A 129 22.78 -27.94 14.24
CA ASP A 129 23.76 -28.77 13.56
C ASP A 129 23.81 -28.32 12.08
N GLU A 130 24.70 -27.36 11.78
CA GLU A 130 24.85 -26.76 10.45
C GLU A 130 25.12 -27.82 9.38
N SER A 131 25.61 -29.00 9.78
CA SER A 131 25.80 -30.16 8.90
C SER A 131 24.50 -30.68 8.26
N LYS A 132 23.33 -30.35 8.83
CA LYS A 132 22.02 -30.74 8.32
C LYS A 132 21.39 -29.71 7.38
N ILE A 133 22.05 -28.58 7.13
CA ILE A 133 21.68 -27.65 6.06
C ILE A 133 22.32 -28.18 4.77
N ASP A 134 21.66 -29.18 4.18
CA ASP A 134 22.15 -29.93 3.04
C ASP A 134 21.17 -29.91 1.85
N ASP A 135 21.48 -30.65 0.79
CA ASP A 135 20.60 -30.79 -0.37
C ASP A 135 19.24 -31.43 -0.05
N VAL A 136 19.15 -32.20 1.04
CA VAL A 136 17.90 -32.84 1.48
C VAL A 136 16.97 -31.79 2.09
N PHE A 137 17.50 -30.93 2.95
CA PHE A 137 16.77 -29.77 3.45
C PHE A 137 16.37 -28.84 2.31
N ALA A 138 17.29 -28.51 1.40
CA ALA A 138 17.01 -27.63 0.27
C ALA A 138 15.86 -28.14 -0.61
N LYS A 139 15.81 -29.46 -0.87
CA LYS A 139 14.68 -30.10 -1.56
C LYS A 139 13.39 -30.06 -0.77
N ALA A 140 13.46 -30.22 0.56
CA ALA A 140 12.29 -30.16 1.41
C ALA A 140 11.62 -28.77 1.44
N VAL A 141 12.37 -27.69 1.19
CA VAL A 141 11.84 -26.32 1.06
C VAL A 141 11.57 -25.91 -0.40
N GLY A 142 11.68 -26.84 -1.35
CA GLY A 142 11.30 -26.64 -2.76
C GLY A 142 12.43 -26.20 -3.68
N ALA A 143 13.70 -26.23 -3.25
CA ALA A 143 14.86 -25.96 -4.10
C ALA A 143 15.48 -27.26 -4.67
N ASN A 144 16.20 -27.17 -5.79
CA ASN A 144 16.82 -28.35 -6.43
C ASN A 144 18.10 -28.86 -5.73
N GLY A 145 18.54 -28.17 -4.67
CA GLY A 145 19.77 -28.42 -3.91
C GLY A 145 20.20 -27.15 -3.17
N LEU A 146 21.23 -27.24 -2.32
CA LEU A 146 21.69 -26.15 -1.46
C LEU A 146 22.22 -24.96 -2.27
N THR A 147 22.94 -25.22 -3.37
CA THR A 147 23.39 -24.16 -4.29
C THR A 147 22.21 -23.38 -4.87
N HIS A 148 21.18 -24.10 -5.34
CA HIS A 148 19.97 -23.47 -5.88
C HIS A 148 19.22 -22.70 -4.79
N LEU A 149 19.17 -23.20 -3.56
CA LEU A 149 18.59 -22.48 -2.42
C LEU A 149 19.34 -21.18 -2.13
N LYS A 150 20.68 -21.20 -2.10
CA LYS A 150 21.51 -20.00 -1.92
C LYS A 150 21.26 -18.97 -3.02
N GLU A 151 21.16 -19.39 -4.28
CA GLU A 151 20.86 -18.51 -5.40
C GLU A 151 19.47 -17.86 -5.29
N LEU A 152 18.44 -18.65 -4.93
CA LEU A 152 17.08 -18.14 -4.73
C LEU A 152 17.03 -17.12 -3.58
N VAL A 153 17.60 -17.47 -2.42
CA VAL A 153 17.65 -16.59 -1.25
C VAL A 153 18.40 -15.31 -1.56
N ARG A 154 19.55 -15.39 -2.25
CA ARG A 154 20.29 -14.21 -2.68
C ARG A 154 19.46 -13.29 -3.55
N ARG A 155 18.81 -13.84 -4.59
CA ARG A 155 17.97 -13.06 -5.51
C ARG A 155 16.81 -12.39 -4.77
N ASP A 156 16.18 -13.10 -3.85
CA ASP A 156 15.05 -12.57 -3.08
C ASP A 156 15.51 -11.45 -2.13
N LEU A 157 16.67 -11.58 -1.50
CA LEU A 157 17.30 -10.52 -0.72
C LEU A 157 17.68 -9.31 -1.58
N GLU A 158 18.26 -9.53 -2.77
CA GLU A 158 18.62 -8.45 -3.70
C GLU A 158 17.37 -7.68 -4.14
N ASN A 159 16.29 -8.38 -4.50
CA ASN A 159 15.01 -7.77 -4.84
C ASN A 159 14.45 -6.99 -3.65
N MET A 160 14.46 -7.56 -2.44
CA MET A 160 13.97 -6.89 -1.24
C MET A 160 14.74 -5.59 -0.95
N VAL A 161 16.07 -5.60 -1.05
CA VAL A 161 16.87 -4.39 -0.79
C VAL A 161 16.65 -3.35 -1.91
N ALA A 162 16.48 -3.80 -3.16
CA ALA A 162 16.13 -2.92 -4.28
C ALA A 162 14.76 -2.25 -4.06
N ASP A 163 13.73 -3.02 -3.72
CA ASP A 163 12.37 -2.54 -3.44
C ASP A 163 12.37 -1.56 -2.26
N GLN A 164 13.12 -1.86 -1.19
CA GLN A 164 13.24 -0.95 -0.04
C GLN A 164 13.91 0.39 -0.42
N ALA A 165 14.93 0.35 -1.27
CA ALA A 165 15.58 1.57 -1.75
C ALA A 165 14.66 2.38 -2.67
N GLU A 166 13.90 1.71 -3.53
CA GLU A 166 12.90 2.34 -4.38
C GLU A 166 11.77 2.97 -3.56
N ASN A 167 11.19 2.24 -2.60
CA ASN A 167 10.14 2.76 -1.72
C ASN A 167 10.59 4.00 -0.93
N LYS A 168 11.83 3.99 -0.41
CA LYS A 168 12.38 5.17 0.29
C LYS A 168 12.61 6.35 -0.64
N LEU A 169 13.05 6.09 -1.87
CA LEU A 169 13.19 7.13 -2.89
C LEU A 169 11.84 7.74 -3.23
N GLU A 170 10.81 6.92 -3.41
CA GLU A 170 9.45 7.36 -3.67
C GLU A 170 8.88 8.17 -2.52
N GLU A 171 9.06 7.71 -1.27
CA GLU A 171 8.65 8.44 -0.07
C GLU A 171 9.28 9.84 -0.01
N GLU A 172 10.61 9.94 -0.17
CA GLU A 172 11.30 11.25 -0.18
C GLU A 172 10.85 12.13 -1.36
N LEU A 173 10.62 11.54 -2.52
CA LEU A 173 10.12 12.24 -3.70
C LEU A 173 8.73 12.83 -3.44
N PHE A 174 7.81 12.04 -2.90
CA PHE A 174 6.46 12.49 -2.57
C PHE A 174 6.46 13.57 -1.51
N ASP A 175 7.26 13.43 -0.46
CA ASP A 175 7.39 14.46 0.57
C ASP A 175 7.87 15.78 -0.03
N LYS A 176 8.88 15.75 -0.91
CA LYS A 176 9.38 16.95 -1.61
C LYS A 176 8.34 17.55 -2.55
N MET A 177 7.57 16.73 -3.26
CA MET A 177 6.46 17.21 -4.08
C MET A 177 5.38 17.90 -3.24
N LEU A 178 5.03 17.32 -2.10
CA LEU A 178 4.03 17.85 -1.18
C LEU A 178 4.46 19.18 -0.56
N GLU A 179 5.75 19.38 -0.29
CA GLU A 179 6.32 20.64 0.19
C GLU A 179 6.19 21.77 -0.85
N MET A 180 6.32 21.47 -2.14
CA MET A 180 6.31 22.47 -3.21
C MET A 180 4.93 22.73 -3.81
N GLY A 181 4.01 21.77 -3.69
CA GLY A 181 2.64 21.90 -4.22
C GLY A 181 1.77 22.78 -3.32
N GLU A 182 1.24 23.88 -3.87
CA GLU A 182 0.15 24.64 -3.24
C GLU A 182 -1.19 24.12 -3.76
N ILE A 183 -1.97 23.49 -2.88
CA ILE A 183 -3.29 22.93 -3.21
C ILE A 183 -4.21 23.15 -2.01
N ASP A 184 -5.36 23.77 -2.26
CA ASP A 184 -6.48 23.74 -1.32
C ASP A 184 -7.27 22.46 -1.57
N VAL A 185 -7.23 21.53 -0.61
CA VAL A 185 -7.82 20.20 -0.77
C VAL A 185 -9.25 20.23 -0.25
N PRO A 186 -10.28 20.04 -1.11
CA PRO A 186 -11.66 20.02 -0.66
C PRO A 186 -11.94 18.87 0.30
N ASP A 187 -12.68 19.14 1.38
CA ASP A 187 -13.05 18.14 2.40
C ASP A 187 -13.70 16.89 1.82
N ILE A 188 -14.49 17.04 0.75
CA ILE A 188 -15.15 15.89 0.12
C ILE A 188 -14.15 14.86 -0.42
N LEU A 189 -13.00 15.30 -0.92
CA LEU A 189 -11.96 14.40 -1.41
C LEU A 189 -11.28 13.69 -0.25
N VAL A 190 -11.06 14.41 0.85
CA VAL A 190 -10.50 13.85 2.08
C VAL A 190 -11.43 12.79 2.65
N ASP A 191 -12.73 13.06 2.68
CA ASP A 191 -13.73 12.13 3.19
C ASP A 191 -13.87 10.88 2.32
N ASP A 192 -13.79 11.02 0.98
CA ASP A 192 -13.76 9.90 0.05
C ASP A 192 -12.50 9.03 0.23
N GLU A 193 -11.34 9.66 0.45
CA GLU A 193 -10.10 8.93 0.72
C GLU A 193 -10.16 8.24 2.09
N LEU A 194 -10.71 8.90 3.11
CA LEU A 194 -10.97 8.26 4.41
C LEU A 194 -11.86 7.03 4.24
N ASN A 195 -12.91 7.10 3.42
CA ASN A 195 -13.76 5.95 3.14
C ASN A 195 -12.98 4.80 2.49
N ARG A 196 -12.09 5.10 1.53
CA ARG A 196 -11.20 4.09 0.94
C ARG A 196 -10.25 3.48 1.95
N ILE A 197 -9.65 4.29 2.82
CA ILE A 197 -8.76 3.82 3.88
C ILE A 197 -9.53 2.89 4.84
N MET A 198 -10.74 3.27 5.26
CA MET A 198 -11.57 2.44 6.15
C MET A 198 -12.04 1.15 5.47
N MET A 199 -12.34 1.18 4.17
CA MET A 199 -12.68 -0.03 3.41
C MET A 199 -11.52 -1.02 3.36
N ARG A 200 -10.28 -0.55 3.14
CA ARG A 200 -9.07 -1.39 3.18
C ARG A 200 -8.85 -1.99 4.57
N LEU A 201 -9.01 -1.18 5.62
CA LEU A 201 -8.94 -1.67 7.00
C LEU A 201 -9.96 -2.78 7.25
N ASN A 202 -11.22 -2.57 6.86
CA ASN A 202 -12.26 -3.57 7.05
C ASN A 202 -11.94 -4.88 6.31
N GLN A 203 -11.48 -4.80 5.06
CA GLN A 203 -11.07 -5.97 4.29
C GLN A 203 -9.92 -6.72 4.96
N GLU A 204 -8.92 -6.01 5.49
CA GLU A 204 -7.80 -6.64 6.19
C GLU A 204 -8.26 -7.34 7.48
N LEU A 205 -9.14 -6.70 8.25
CA LEU A 205 -9.73 -7.31 9.45
C LEU A 205 -10.56 -8.56 9.12
N GLU A 206 -11.38 -8.50 8.07
CA GLU A 206 -12.17 -9.64 7.60
C GLU A 206 -11.28 -10.83 7.20
N ARG A 207 -10.14 -10.57 6.54
CA ARG A 207 -9.15 -11.62 6.22
C ARG A 207 -8.54 -12.27 7.45
N GLN A 208 -8.44 -11.52 8.55
CA GLN A 208 -8.01 -12.03 9.85
C GLN A 208 -9.17 -12.64 10.66
N GLY A 209 -10.38 -12.71 10.10
CA GLY A 209 -11.58 -13.18 10.78
C GLY A 209 -12.09 -12.25 11.89
N LYS A 210 -11.61 -11.00 11.92
CA LYS A 210 -12.00 -9.98 12.89
C LYS A 210 -13.07 -9.06 12.30
N LYS A 211 -13.96 -8.56 13.16
CA LYS A 211 -14.89 -7.48 12.82
C LYS A 211 -14.33 -6.13 13.22
N VAL A 212 -14.73 -5.08 12.50
CA VAL A 212 -14.29 -3.71 12.80
C VAL A 212 -14.73 -3.27 14.20
N GLU A 213 -15.89 -3.73 14.68
CA GLU A 213 -16.38 -3.41 16.02
C GLU A 213 -15.47 -3.98 17.12
N ASP A 214 -14.92 -5.16 16.92
CA ASP A 214 -14.01 -5.79 17.87
C ASP A 214 -12.66 -5.07 17.89
N PHE A 215 -12.15 -4.69 16.71
CA PHE A 215 -10.94 -3.86 16.59
C PHE A 215 -11.10 -2.51 17.32
N LEU A 216 -12.21 -1.81 17.10
CA LEU A 216 -12.48 -0.53 17.77
C LEU A 216 -12.55 -0.69 19.30
N ARG A 217 -13.08 -1.81 19.79
CA ARG A 217 -13.12 -2.13 21.23
C ARG A 217 -11.73 -2.43 21.79
N GLU A 218 -10.94 -3.25 21.10
CA GLU A 218 -9.55 -3.59 21.49
C GLU A 218 -8.68 -2.33 21.60
N GLU A 219 -8.79 -1.43 20.62
CA GLU A 219 -8.04 -0.17 20.56
C GLU A 219 -8.63 0.95 21.42
N ASN A 220 -9.75 0.70 22.13
CA ASN A 220 -10.48 1.68 22.93
C ASN A 220 -10.78 2.99 22.17
N THR A 221 -11.18 2.88 20.90
CA THR A 221 -11.47 4.03 20.02
C THR A 221 -12.85 3.91 19.38
N THR A 222 -13.34 5.00 18.78
CA THR A 222 -14.54 5.00 17.95
C THR A 222 -14.19 5.14 16.47
N MET A 223 -15.13 4.84 15.58
CA MET A 223 -14.96 5.06 14.15
C MET A 223 -14.64 6.54 13.85
N ASP A 224 -15.35 7.47 14.49
CA ASP A 224 -15.12 8.90 14.29
C ASP A 224 -13.74 9.34 14.78
N ALA A 225 -13.31 8.85 15.94
CA ALA A 225 -11.96 9.14 16.46
C ALA A 225 -10.87 8.55 15.55
N LEU A 226 -11.09 7.35 14.99
CA LEU A 226 -10.16 6.73 14.05
C LEU A 226 -10.10 7.52 12.72
N ARG A 227 -11.26 7.96 12.20
CA ARG A 227 -11.33 8.84 11.02
C ARG A 227 -10.60 10.16 11.26
N ALA A 228 -10.79 10.79 12.42
CA ALA A 228 -10.10 12.02 12.79
C ALA A 228 -8.57 11.80 12.85
N LYS A 229 -8.13 10.68 13.45
CA LYS A 229 -6.71 10.30 13.50
C LYS A 229 -6.09 10.12 12.11
N TRP A 230 -6.85 9.59 11.16
CA TRP A 230 -6.37 9.31 9.79
C TRP A 230 -6.62 10.45 8.80
N ARG A 231 -7.39 11.47 9.17
CA ARG A 231 -7.68 12.63 8.31
C ARG A 231 -6.41 13.31 7.76
N PRO A 232 -5.36 13.57 8.57
CA PRO A 232 -4.13 14.17 8.03
C PRO A 232 -3.44 13.30 6.98
N GLN A 233 -3.49 11.97 7.14
CA GLN A 233 -2.94 11.06 6.13
C GLN A 233 -3.80 11.02 4.87
N ALA A 234 -5.13 11.07 5.00
CA ALA A 234 -6.03 11.15 3.86
C ALA A 234 -5.83 12.47 3.07
N GLU A 235 -5.66 13.60 3.76
CA GLU A 235 -5.32 14.88 3.14
C GLU A 235 -4.02 14.80 2.34
N LYS A 236 -2.98 14.18 2.91
CA LYS A 236 -1.71 13.93 2.19
C LYS A 236 -1.93 13.05 0.95
N ASN A 237 -2.63 11.93 1.07
CA ASN A 237 -2.89 11.01 -0.05
C ASN A 237 -3.64 11.72 -1.20
N VAL A 238 -4.65 12.52 -0.87
CA VAL A 238 -5.40 13.31 -1.86
C VAL A 238 -4.50 14.35 -2.50
N LYS A 239 -3.70 15.07 -1.71
CA LYS A 239 -2.77 16.07 -2.22
C LYS A 239 -1.76 15.44 -3.18
N THR A 240 -1.17 14.30 -2.82
CA THR A 240 -0.26 13.52 -3.68
C THR A 240 -0.93 13.12 -4.98
N THR A 241 -2.14 12.59 -4.91
CA THR A 241 -2.92 12.19 -6.09
C THR A 241 -3.16 13.37 -7.03
N LEU A 242 -3.54 14.53 -6.49
CA LEU A 242 -3.79 15.73 -7.27
C LEU A 242 -2.52 16.28 -7.94
N ILE A 243 -1.37 16.24 -7.25
CA ILE A 243 -0.08 16.62 -7.81
C ILE A 243 0.30 15.70 -8.96
N MET A 244 0.23 14.39 -8.75
CA MET A 244 0.54 13.39 -9.79
C MET A 244 -0.38 13.55 -10.99
N ASP A 245 -1.67 13.73 -10.77
CA ASP A 245 -2.61 13.95 -11.86
C ASP A 245 -2.27 15.20 -12.69
N GLU A 246 -1.86 16.28 -12.04
CA GLU A 246 -1.49 17.53 -12.73
C GLU A 246 -0.18 17.38 -13.51
N ILE A 247 0.83 16.72 -12.92
CA ILE A 247 2.10 16.42 -13.61
C ILE A 247 1.83 15.54 -14.84
N GLY A 248 1.06 14.47 -14.68
CA GLY A 248 0.73 13.56 -15.77
C GLY A 248 0.00 14.27 -16.91
N LYS A 249 -0.88 15.24 -16.59
CA LYS A 249 -1.54 16.08 -17.61
C LYS A 249 -0.56 17.03 -18.29
N GLN A 250 0.31 17.70 -17.54
CA GLN A 250 1.32 18.62 -18.07
C GLN A 250 2.26 17.90 -19.05
N GLU A 251 2.68 16.69 -18.68
CA GLU A 251 3.58 15.84 -19.48
C GLU A 251 2.83 14.96 -20.51
N LYS A 252 1.49 15.09 -20.57
CA LYS A 252 0.61 14.37 -21.52
C LYS A 252 0.79 12.86 -21.47
N VAL A 253 0.87 12.31 -20.27
CA VAL A 253 0.90 10.86 -20.03
C VAL A 253 -0.36 10.23 -20.65
N GLN A 254 -0.16 9.15 -21.40
CA GLN A 254 -1.24 8.41 -22.04
C GLN A 254 -1.15 6.93 -21.69
N ILE A 255 -2.33 6.32 -21.52
CA ILE A 255 -2.48 4.88 -21.36
C ILE A 255 -2.88 4.30 -22.70
N THR A 256 -2.17 3.26 -23.12
CA THR A 256 -2.51 2.55 -24.35
C THR A 256 -3.62 1.54 -24.06
N LYS A 257 -4.38 1.18 -25.11
CA LYS A 257 -5.40 0.13 -24.98
C LYS A 257 -4.79 -1.20 -24.54
N GLU A 258 -3.59 -1.50 -25.04
CA GLU A 258 -2.86 -2.72 -24.71
C GLU A 258 -2.51 -2.79 -23.22
N GLU A 259 -2.09 -1.69 -22.60
CA GLU A 259 -1.81 -1.63 -21.16
C GLU A 259 -3.06 -1.84 -20.33
N LEU A 260 -4.17 -1.24 -20.76
CA LEU A 260 -5.46 -1.44 -20.11
C LEU A 260 -5.86 -2.93 -20.20
N GLU A 261 -5.84 -3.51 -21.41
CA GLU A 261 -6.16 -4.92 -21.64
C GLU A 261 -5.25 -5.86 -20.85
N ASN A 262 -3.96 -5.56 -20.76
CA ASN A 262 -3.00 -6.32 -19.96
C ASN A 262 -3.33 -6.26 -18.47
N ALA A 263 -3.71 -5.10 -17.94
CA ALA A 263 -4.13 -4.96 -16.54
C ALA A 263 -5.45 -5.68 -16.24
N PHE A 264 -6.29 -5.93 -17.26
CA PHE A 264 -7.51 -6.73 -17.16
C PHE A 264 -7.28 -8.24 -17.21
N LYS A 265 -6.08 -8.72 -17.61
CA LYS A 265 -5.79 -10.15 -17.68
C LYS A 265 -5.91 -10.79 -16.29
N GLY A 266 -6.80 -11.77 -16.16
CA GLY A 266 -7.04 -12.50 -14.90
C GLY A 266 -8.14 -11.92 -14.02
N VAL A 267 -8.79 -10.83 -14.42
CA VAL A 267 -9.97 -10.30 -13.73
C VAL A 267 -11.22 -11.09 -14.17
N ASP A 268 -11.84 -11.81 -13.25
CA ASP A 268 -13.13 -12.47 -13.50
C ASP A 268 -14.28 -11.43 -13.46
N GLU A 269 -14.64 -10.93 -14.64
CA GLU A 269 -15.75 -9.98 -14.76
C GLU A 269 -17.14 -10.63 -14.76
N SER A 270 -17.25 -11.96 -14.73
CA SER A 270 -18.52 -12.67 -14.91
C SER A 270 -19.55 -12.36 -13.81
N LYS A 271 -19.06 -11.97 -12.63
CA LYS A 271 -19.87 -11.64 -11.44
C LYS A 271 -20.14 -10.15 -11.26
N LEU A 272 -19.59 -9.30 -12.14
CA LEU A 272 -19.71 -7.85 -12.05
C LEU A 272 -20.89 -7.33 -12.87
N SER A 273 -21.69 -6.46 -12.27
CA SER A 273 -22.69 -5.66 -13.00
C SER A 273 -22.02 -4.70 -13.98
N GLN A 274 -22.77 -4.21 -14.97
CA GLN A 274 -22.25 -3.25 -15.95
C GLN A 274 -21.66 -1.99 -15.31
N GLN A 275 -22.28 -1.48 -14.24
CA GLN A 275 -21.75 -0.33 -13.52
C GLN A 275 -20.41 -0.67 -12.84
N GLN A 276 -20.30 -1.83 -12.19
CA GLN A 276 -19.07 -2.27 -11.54
C GLN A 276 -17.92 -2.46 -12.54
N LYS A 277 -18.22 -2.92 -13.76
CA LYS A 277 -17.22 -3.02 -14.84
C LYS A 277 -16.69 -1.66 -15.25
N VAL A 278 -17.56 -0.68 -15.43
CA VAL A 278 -17.17 0.71 -15.76
C VAL A 278 -16.34 1.31 -14.64
N ASP A 279 -16.76 1.14 -13.38
CA ASP A 279 -16.04 1.67 -12.22
C ASP A 279 -14.65 1.01 -12.10
N LEU A 280 -14.54 -0.29 -12.35
CA LEU A 280 -13.27 -1.02 -12.35
C LEU A 280 -12.35 -0.57 -13.49
N GLN A 281 -12.87 -0.38 -14.70
CA GLN A 281 -12.13 0.19 -15.84
C GLN A 281 -11.58 1.57 -15.52
N GLN A 282 -12.40 2.43 -14.92
CA GLN A 282 -11.96 3.76 -14.53
C GLN A 282 -10.89 3.70 -13.44
N TYR A 283 -11.05 2.83 -12.45
CA TYR A 283 -10.06 2.62 -11.39
C TYR A 283 -8.70 2.15 -11.95
N ILE A 284 -8.71 1.11 -12.80
CA ILE A 284 -7.49 0.58 -13.41
C ILE A 284 -6.83 1.63 -14.29
N ALA A 285 -7.61 2.37 -15.08
CA ALA A 285 -7.07 3.46 -15.90
C ALA A 285 -6.40 4.53 -15.02
N VAL A 286 -7.05 4.99 -13.94
CA VAL A 286 -6.43 5.98 -13.03
C VAL A 286 -5.15 5.43 -12.40
N SER A 287 -5.14 4.17 -11.96
CA SER A 287 -3.96 3.52 -11.37
C SER A 287 -2.79 3.45 -12.37
N LEU A 288 -3.04 3.01 -13.60
CA LEU A 288 -2.02 2.96 -14.66
C LEU A 288 -1.49 4.34 -15.01
N PHE A 289 -2.36 5.36 -15.04
CA PHE A 289 -1.97 6.74 -15.30
C PHE A 289 -1.00 7.24 -14.23
N GLN A 290 -1.33 6.98 -12.97
CA GLN A 290 -0.51 7.39 -11.83
C GLN A 290 0.83 6.67 -11.80
N ALA A 291 0.84 5.35 -12.03
CA ALA A 291 2.07 4.55 -12.10
C ALA A 291 3.01 5.08 -13.21
N LYS A 292 2.48 5.32 -14.42
CA LYS A 292 3.26 5.90 -15.52
C LYS A 292 3.79 7.30 -15.22
N THR A 293 2.97 8.11 -14.55
CA THR A 293 3.38 9.45 -14.16
C THR A 293 4.52 9.40 -13.15
N LEU A 294 4.42 8.54 -12.13
CA LEU A 294 5.48 8.32 -11.16
C LEU A 294 6.78 7.87 -11.83
N ASP A 295 6.72 6.91 -12.76
CA ASP A 295 7.89 6.48 -13.53
C ASP A 295 8.54 7.62 -14.34
N LEU A 296 7.72 8.47 -14.96
CA LEU A 296 8.21 9.64 -15.67
C LEU A 296 8.90 10.60 -14.72
N VAL A 297 8.33 10.84 -13.54
CA VAL A 297 8.95 11.74 -12.56
C VAL A 297 10.25 11.16 -12.03
N LYS A 298 10.28 9.87 -11.66
CA LYS A 298 11.51 9.18 -11.22
C LYS A 298 12.62 9.31 -12.25
N LYS A 299 12.32 9.12 -13.54
CA LYS A 299 13.28 9.26 -14.65
C LYS A 299 13.78 10.70 -14.81
N THR A 300 12.89 11.68 -14.68
CA THR A 300 13.23 13.11 -14.83
C THR A 300 14.12 13.61 -13.70
N VAL A 301 13.76 13.25 -12.46
CA VAL A 301 14.50 13.63 -11.25
C VAL A 301 15.86 12.92 -11.18
N SER A 302 15.94 11.66 -11.62
CA SER A 302 17.22 10.92 -11.65
C SER A 302 18.19 11.40 -12.74
N ALA A 303 17.70 12.14 -13.74
CA ALA A 303 18.50 12.66 -14.85
C ALA A 303 19.02 14.09 -14.63
N SER A 304 18.53 14.77 -13.58
CA SER A 304 18.86 16.17 -13.23
C SER A 304 19.90 16.25 -12.11
#